data_AF-A0A2V5NJ56-F1
#
_entry.id   AF-A0A2V5NJ56-F1
#
_cell.length_a   1.000
_cell.length_b   1.000
_cell.length_c   1.000
_cell.angle_alpha   90.00
_cell.angle_beta   90.00
_cell.angle_gamma   90.00
#
_symmetry.space_group_name_H-M   'P 1'
#
loop_
_entity.id
_entity.type
_entity.pdbx_description
1 polymer ?
#
loop_
_entity_poly.entity_id
_entity_poly.type
_entity_poly.pdbx_seq_one_letter_code
_entity_poly.pdbx_strand_id
1 'polypeptide(L)'
;KDIFGYIDTEPRLLRPINYPEGAPGHGAIVLETSKGKVGVINVQARTFMLPILENPFHAMAAAVTKMHGETNVILVDIHGETTSEKIAIARFLDSKVSAVIGTHTHVQTADEQIFPGGTAFLCDAGMCGPINSVLGRAVEPIVQRFISNLPASFPVATGEVRLRGAVIEIEEVTGRALSIVRVDEAGVTATNTAAAQSTMGAENECNTDQLSG
;
A
#
# COMPACT_ATOMS: atom_id res chain seq x y z
N LYS A 1 15.49 -8.01 -9.35
CA LYS A 1 15.02 -9.39 -9.56
C LYS A 1 13.76 -9.31 -10.39
N ASP A 2 13.64 -10.19 -11.37
CA ASP A 2 12.77 -10.02 -12.52
C ASP A 2 11.28 -10.22 -12.15
N ILE A 3 10.47 -9.16 -12.23
CA ILE A 3 9.06 -9.19 -11.84
C ILE A 3 8.18 -9.85 -12.91
N PHE A 4 8.66 -9.93 -14.15
CA PHE A 4 7.88 -10.45 -15.28
C PHE A 4 7.51 -11.93 -15.13
N GLY A 5 8.39 -12.74 -14.53
CA GLY A 5 8.06 -14.14 -14.24
C GLY A 5 7.11 -14.34 -13.06
N TYR A 6 7.01 -13.36 -12.16
CA TYR A 6 6.19 -13.45 -10.94
C TYR A 6 4.79 -12.87 -11.12
N ILE A 7 4.66 -11.80 -11.93
CA ILE A 7 3.40 -11.05 -12.09
C ILE A 7 2.27 -11.89 -12.68
N ASP A 8 2.60 -12.88 -13.52
CA ASP A 8 1.61 -13.79 -14.08
C ASP A 8 1.25 -14.95 -13.13
N THR A 9 2.07 -15.18 -12.08
CA THR A 9 1.89 -16.30 -11.13
C THR A 9 1.20 -15.91 -9.83
N GLU A 10 1.18 -14.62 -9.48
CA GLU A 10 0.54 -14.11 -8.28
C GLU A 10 -0.64 -13.19 -8.66
N PRO A 11 -1.89 -13.70 -8.70
CA PRO A 11 -3.04 -12.95 -9.16
C PRO A 11 -3.35 -11.72 -8.28
N ARG A 12 -2.88 -11.70 -7.03
CA ARG A 12 -3.08 -10.57 -6.11
C ARG A 12 -2.11 -9.41 -6.36
N LEU A 13 -1.12 -9.59 -7.24
CA LEU A 13 -0.20 -8.53 -7.63
C LEU A 13 -0.82 -7.70 -8.77
N LEU A 14 -1.29 -6.51 -8.43
CA LEU A 14 -1.82 -5.57 -9.41
C LEU A 14 -0.75 -4.59 -9.90
N ARG A 15 -0.92 -4.18 -11.15
CA ARG A 15 -0.24 -3.02 -11.77
C ARG A 15 -1.28 -1.94 -12.10
N PRO A 16 -0.89 -0.72 -12.51
CA PRO A 16 -1.86 0.28 -12.91
C PRO A 16 -2.73 -0.17 -14.09
N ILE A 17 -4.05 -0.07 -13.95
CA ILE A 17 -5.03 -0.56 -14.93
C ILE A 17 -4.91 0.15 -16.27
N ASN A 18 -4.43 1.39 -16.27
CA ASN A 18 -4.26 2.26 -17.43
C ASN A 18 -2.91 2.09 -18.16
N TYR A 19 -2.19 0.99 -17.93
CA TYR A 19 -1.14 0.57 -18.87
C TYR A 19 -1.74 0.25 -20.26
N PRO A 20 -0.99 0.49 -21.35
CA PRO A 20 -1.41 0.10 -22.69
C PRO A 20 -1.75 -1.39 -22.80
N GLU A 21 -2.59 -1.72 -23.78
CA GLU A 21 -2.93 -3.11 -24.09
C GLU A 21 -1.67 -3.95 -24.38
N GLY A 22 -1.67 -5.19 -23.89
CA GLY A 22 -0.52 -6.11 -24.00
C GLY A 22 0.48 -6.04 -22.84
N ALA A 23 0.33 -5.09 -21.90
CA ALA A 23 1.13 -5.09 -20.67
C ALA A 23 0.79 -6.30 -19.77
N PRO A 24 1.79 -7.01 -19.22
CA PRO A 24 1.56 -8.20 -18.39
C PRO A 24 0.89 -7.87 -17.05
N GLY A 25 0.29 -8.88 -16.42
CA GLY A 25 -0.44 -8.73 -15.17
C GLY A 25 -1.77 -7.98 -15.27
N HIS A 26 -2.43 -7.84 -14.11
CA HIS A 26 -3.80 -7.33 -14.01
C HIS A 26 -3.86 -5.95 -13.37
N GLY A 27 -4.84 -5.15 -13.79
CA GLY A 27 -5.13 -3.83 -13.21
C GLY A 27 -6.09 -3.85 -12.04
N ALA A 28 -6.81 -4.96 -11.89
CA ALA A 28 -7.90 -5.12 -10.95
C ALA A 28 -8.11 -6.60 -10.61
N ILE A 29 -8.66 -6.86 -9.43
CA ILE A 29 -9.03 -8.21 -8.96
C ILE A 29 -10.30 -8.15 -8.11
N VAL A 30 -11.04 -9.26 -8.07
CA VAL A 30 -12.10 -9.51 -7.09
C VAL A 30 -11.63 -10.64 -6.17
N LEU A 31 -11.67 -10.39 -4.86
CA LEU A 31 -11.28 -11.34 -3.82
C LEU A 31 -12.52 -11.79 -3.05
N GLU A 32 -12.61 -13.08 -2.75
CA GLU A 32 -13.65 -13.60 -1.86
C GLU A 32 -13.20 -13.50 -0.41
N THR A 33 -14.09 -13.02 0.45
CA THR A 33 -13.91 -12.97 1.90
C THR A 33 -15.09 -13.64 2.60
N SER A 34 -14.97 -13.90 3.90
CA SER A 34 -16.10 -14.41 4.70
C SER A 34 -17.31 -13.46 4.75
N LYS A 35 -17.12 -12.20 4.36
CA LYS A 35 -18.13 -11.13 4.34
C LYS A 35 -18.62 -10.78 2.92
N GLY A 36 -18.17 -11.53 1.91
CA GLY A 36 -18.51 -11.27 0.51
C GLY A 36 -17.32 -10.84 -0.33
N LYS A 37 -17.61 -10.44 -1.57
CA LYS A 37 -16.60 -10.12 -2.59
C LYS A 37 -16.08 -8.70 -2.43
N VAL A 38 -14.78 -8.51 -2.57
CA VAL A 38 -14.11 -7.21 -2.52
C VAL A 38 -13.34 -6.99 -3.81
N GLY A 39 -13.66 -5.91 -4.50
CA GLY A 39 -12.97 -5.46 -5.70
C GLY A 39 -11.82 -4.52 -5.34
N VAL A 40 -10.66 -4.71 -5.98
CA VAL A 40 -9.50 -3.83 -5.85
C VAL A 40 -9.04 -3.39 -7.23
N ILE A 41 -8.80 -2.10 -7.41
CA ILE A 41 -8.32 -1.51 -8.66
C ILE A 41 -7.09 -0.65 -8.33
N ASN A 42 -6.01 -0.81 -9.11
CA ASN A 42 -4.86 0.10 -9.05
C ASN A 42 -4.84 0.96 -10.33
N VAL A 43 -4.57 2.25 -10.20
CA VAL A 43 -4.48 3.19 -11.34
C VAL A 43 -3.36 4.20 -11.10
N GLN A 44 -2.70 4.64 -12.17
CA GLN A 44 -1.65 5.65 -12.11
C GLN A 44 -2.14 6.98 -12.70
N ALA A 45 -1.99 8.06 -11.92
CA ALA A 45 -2.20 9.43 -12.37
C ALA A 45 -1.11 9.85 -13.38
N ARG A 46 -1.30 10.96 -14.10
CA ARG A 46 -0.39 11.36 -15.20
C ARG A 46 0.44 12.58 -14.91
N THR A 47 -0.03 13.50 -14.09
CA THR A 47 0.64 14.78 -13.83
C THR A 47 1.92 14.53 -13.04
N PHE A 48 3.06 14.95 -13.60
CA PHE A 48 4.42 14.71 -13.09
C PHE A 48 4.84 13.24 -12.96
N MET A 49 4.12 12.33 -13.62
CA MET A 49 4.41 10.89 -13.62
C MET A 49 5.04 10.46 -14.95
N LEU A 50 5.98 9.52 -14.87
CA LEU A 50 6.55 8.82 -16.03
C LEU A 50 6.50 7.30 -15.81
N PRO A 51 6.22 6.51 -16.85
CA PRO A 51 5.73 6.94 -18.17
C PRO A 51 4.33 7.56 -18.09
N ILE A 52 4.00 8.42 -19.05
CA ILE A 52 2.63 8.93 -19.20
C ILE A 52 1.78 7.80 -19.76
N LEU A 53 0.81 7.35 -18.97
CA LEU A 53 -0.08 6.24 -19.31
C LEU A 53 -1.41 6.72 -19.94
N GLU A 54 -2.27 5.77 -20.28
CA GLU A 54 -3.62 6.05 -20.77
C GLU A 54 -4.43 6.86 -19.74
N ASN A 55 -5.46 7.56 -20.22
CA ASN A 55 -6.24 8.46 -19.38
C ASN A 55 -6.88 7.70 -18.18
N PRO A 56 -6.52 8.04 -16.93
CA PRO A 56 -6.99 7.30 -15.76
C PRO A 56 -8.51 7.41 -15.55
N PHE A 57 -9.15 8.52 -15.98
CA PHE A 57 -10.60 8.69 -15.84
C PHE A 57 -11.37 7.69 -16.71
N HIS A 58 -10.95 7.51 -17.96
CA HIS A 58 -11.60 6.55 -18.87
C HIS A 58 -11.35 5.10 -18.44
N ALA A 59 -10.11 4.79 -18.05
CA ALA A 59 -9.76 3.46 -17.56
C ALA A 59 -10.56 3.09 -16.30
N MET A 60 -10.66 4.01 -15.33
CA MET A 60 -11.43 3.81 -14.11
C MET A 60 -12.93 3.69 -14.37
N ALA A 61 -13.51 4.48 -15.27
CA ALA A 61 -14.92 4.38 -15.61
C ALA A 61 -15.28 2.99 -16.15
N ALA A 62 -14.46 2.45 -17.07
CA ALA A 62 -14.66 1.12 -17.62
C ALA A 62 -14.46 0.03 -16.55
N ALA A 63 -13.40 0.13 -15.74
CA ALA A 63 -13.07 -0.84 -14.72
C ALA A 63 -14.14 -0.95 -13.63
N VAL A 64 -14.60 0.19 -13.10
CA VAL A 64 -15.64 0.24 -12.06
C VAL A 64 -16.97 -0.27 -12.60
N THR A 65 -17.34 0.08 -13.84
CA THR A 65 -18.57 -0.43 -14.48
C THR A 65 -18.55 -1.96 -14.57
N LYS A 66 -17.43 -2.54 -15.00
CA LYS A 66 -17.27 -4.00 -15.05
C LYS A 66 -17.36 -4.62 -13.64
N MET A 67 -16.72 -4.00 -12.67
CA MET A 67 -16.61 -4.53 -11.30
C MET A 67 -17.94 -4.54 -10.55
N HIS A 68 -18.83 -3.59 -10.82
CA HIS A 68 -20.19 -3.61 -10.27
C HIS A 68 -21.03 -4.82 -10.70
N GLY A 69 -20.62 -5.54 -11.75
CA GLY A 69 -21.23 -6.83 -12.09
C GLY A 69 -20.92 -7.93 -11.07
N GLU A 70 -19.95 -7.74 -10.19
CA GLU A 70 -19.45 -8.74 -9.25
C GLU A 70 -19.55 -8.33 -7.77
N THR A 71 -19.37 -7.04 -7.46
CA THR A 71 -19.45 -6.53 -6.09
C THR A 71 -19.74 -5.02 -6.02
N ASN A 72 -20.37 -4.59 -4.92
CA ASN A 72 -20.53 -3.18 -4.56
C ASN A 72 -19.34 -2.64 -3.74
N VAL A 73 -18.54 -3.53 -3.14
CA VAL A 73 -17.39 -3.14 -2.32
C VAL A 73 -16.15 -3.02 -3.21
N ILE A 74 -15.77 -1.78 -3.54
CA ILE A 74 -14.69 -1.48 -4.49
C ILE A 74 -13.69 -0.52 -3.85
N LEU A 75 -12.42 -0.91 -3.80
CA LEU A 75 -11.31 -0.10 -3.34
C LEU A 75 -10.42 0.30 -4.53
N VAL A 76 -10.01 1.56 -4.55
CA VAL A 76 -9.14 2.12 -5.58
C VAL A 76 -7.87 2.67 -4.95
N ASP A 77 -6.72 2.20 -5.42
CA ASP A 77 -5.42 2.81 -5.18
C ASP A 77 -5.06 3.74 -6.35
N ILE A 78 -4.94 5.04 -6.07
CA ILE A 78 -4.48 6.05 -7.04
C ILE A 78 -3.02 6.38 -6.78
N HIS A 79 -2.15 5.80 -7.59
CA HIS A 79 -0.73 6.09 -7.56
C HIS A 79 -0.42 7.38 -8.34
N GLY A 80 -0.03 8.46 -7.68
CA GLY A 80 0.19 9.73 -8.39
C GLY A 80 0.90 10.82 -7.60
N GLU A 81 1.50 11.78 -8.29
CA GLU A 81 2.23 12.88 -7.65
C GLU A 81 1.30 14.00 -7.17
N THR A 82 0.43 14.51 -8.05
CA THR A 82 -0.33 15.72 -7.72
C THR A 82 -1.60 15.43 -6.92
N THR A 83 -1.79 16.22 -5.85
CA THR A 83 -3.00 16.19 -5.03
C THR A 83 -4.25 16.53 -5.84
N SER A 84 -4.15 17.48 -6.78
CA SER A 84 -5.27 17.90 -7.63
C SER A 84 -5.81 16.77 -8.50
N GLU A 85 -4.96 15.98 -9.16
CA GLU A 85 -5.41 14.87 -9.99
C GLU A 85 -6.00 13.73 -9.16
N LYS A 86 -5.40 13.41 -8.00
CA LYS A 86 -5.96 12.41 -7.07
C LYS A 86 -7.35 12.79 -6.57
N ILE A 87 -7.51 14.03 -6.09
CA ILE A 87 -8.81 14.54 -5.63
C ILE A 87 -9.82 14.55 -6.78
N ALA A 88 -9.42 14.97 -7.98
CA ALA A 88 -10.31 15.01 -9.15
C ALA A 88 -10.80 13.60 -9.55
N ILE A 89 -9.92 12.61 -9.60
CA ILE A 89 -10.31 11.22 -9.87
C ILE A 89 -11.21 10.69 -8.75
N ALA A 90 -10.86 10.94 -7.48
CA ALA A 90 -11.69 10.49 -6.36
C ALA A 90 -13.10 11.09 -6.41
N ARG A 91 -13.23 12.39 -6.72
CA ARG A 91 -14.53 13.06 -6.92
C ARG A 91 -15.29 12.52 -8.12
N PHE A 92 -14.60 12.14 -9.20
CA PHE A 92 -15.21 11.48 -10.35
C PHE A 92 -15.78 10.10 -10.01
N LEU A 93 -15.20 9.42 -9.01
CA LEU A 93 -15.60 8.10 -8.53
C LEU A 93 -16.54 8.12 -7.33
N ASP A 94 -16.83 9.31 -6.76
CA ASP A 94 -17.74 9.43 -5.63
C ASP A 94 -19.11 8.81 -5.97
N SER A 95 -19.71 8.09 -5.02
CA SER A 95 -20.90 7.23 -5.14
C SER A 95 -20.76 5.96 -6.00
N LYS A 96 -19.59 5.71 -6.62
CA LYS A 96 -19.35 4.53 -7.47
C LYS A 96 -18.40 3.53 -6.84
N VAL A 97 -17.62 3.93 -5.85
CA VAL A 97 -16.67 3.05 -5.16
C VAL A 97 -16.72 3.28 -3.66
N SER A 98 -16.27 2.30 -2.89
CA SER A 98 -16.26 2.38 -1.43
C SER A 98 -15.16 3.29 -0.92
N ALA A 99 -13.97 3.17 -1.50
CA ALA A 99 -12.81 3.92 -1.06
C ALA A 99 -11.86 4.26 -2.21
N VAL A 100 -11.24 5.44 -2.12
CA VAL A 100 -10.18 5.91 -3.01
C VAL A 100 -9.01 6.39 -2.14
N ILE A 101 -7.91 5.64 -2.16
CA ILE A 101 -6.72 5.92 -1.35
C ILE A 101 -5.56 6.24 -2.29
N GLY A 102 -5.01 7.44 -2.17
CA GLY A 102 -3.84 7.80 -2.95
C GLY A 102 -2.54 7.25 -2.36
N THR A 103 -1.55 7.05 -3.23
CA THR A 103 -0.18 6.65 -2.88
C THR A 103 0.82 7.43 -3.75
N HIS A 104 2.13 7.13 -3.62
CA HIS A 104 3.30 7.65 -4.37
C HIS A 104 4.15 8.67 -3.61
N THR A 105 3.55 9.68 -2.98
CA THR A 105 4.34 10.83 -2.47
C THR A 105 5.12 10.52 -1.19
N HIS A 106 4.84 9.38 -0.57
CA HIS A 106 5.48 8.86 0.65
C HIS A 106 5.21 9.68 1.92
N VAL A 107 4.45 10.77 1.85
CA VAL A 107 4.03 11.60 2.99
C VAL A 107 2.53 11.43 3.19
N GLN A 108 2.12 10.93 4.35
CA GLN A 108 0.69 10.75 4.64
C GLN A 108 0.01 12.11 4.79
N THR A 109 -1.14 12.29 4.13
CA THR A 109 -1.96 13.49 4.26
C THR A 109 -2.93 13.37 5.45
N ALA A 110 -3.47 14.49 5.93
CA ALA A 110 -4.45 14.54 7.03
C ALA A 110 -5.83 14.99 6.55
N ASP A 111 -6.23 14.53 5.36
CA ASP A 111 -7.45 14.92 4.67
C ASP A 111 -8.45 13.76 4.49
N GLU A 112 -8.33 12.74 5.33
CA GLU A 112 -9.25 11.61 5.39
C GLU A 112 -10.68 12.09 5.62
N GLN A 113 -11.58 11.66 4.73
CA GLN A 113 -12.99 12.05 4.80
C GLN A 113 -13.86 11.08 4.02
N ILE A 114 -15.16 11.13 4.26
CA ILE A 114 -16.15 10.48 3.42
C ILE A 114 -16.83 11.57 2.59
N PHE A 115 -16.82 11.42 1.27
CA PHE A 115 -17.48 12.34 0.37
C PHE A 115 -19.03 12.20 0.42
N PRO A 116 -19.80 13.19 -0.06
CA PRO A 116 -21.26 13.15 0.00
C PRO A 116 -21.90 11.93 -0.68
N GLY A 117 -21.26 11.35 -1.70
CA GLY A 117 -21.71 10.11 -2.34
C GLY A 117 -21.43 8.82 -1.55
N GLY A 118 -20.73 8.91 -0.42
CA GLY A 118 -20.41 7.78 0.46
C GLY A 118 -19.07 7.11 0.18
N THR A 119 -18.21 7.70 -0.65
CA THR A 119 -16.85 7.20 -0.91
C THR A 119 -15.87 7.73 0.13
N ALA A 120 -15.12 6.85 0.79
CA ALA A 120 -13.98 7.25 1.62
C ALA A 120 -12.80 7.72 0.77
N PHE A 121 -12.12 8.77 1.22
CA PHE A 121 -10.98 9.35 0.52
C PHE A 121 -9.83 9.66 1.47
N LEU A 122 -8.61 9.40 1.02
CA LEU A 122 -7.36 9.90 1.60
C LEU A 122 -6.37 10.20 0.46
N CYS A 123 -5.82 11.41 0.40
CA CYS A 123 -4.99 11.83 -0.74
C CYS A 123 -3.63 11.13 -0.81
N ASP A 124 -3.00 10.81 0.32
CA ASP A 124 -1.88 9.88 0.34
C ASP A 124 -1.84 9.09 1.64
N ALA A 125 -1.79 7.75 1.52
CA ALA A 125 -1.62 6.85 2.65
C ALA A 125 -0.26 7.01 3.34
N GLY A 126 0.72 7.59 2.64
CA GLY A 126 2.11 7.68 3.06
C GLY A 126 2.89 6.39 2.79
N MET A 127 4.12 6.37 3.26
CA MET A 127 5.03 5.22 3.13
C MET A 127 5.07 4.40 4.41
N CYS A 128 5.12 3.07 4.26
CA CYS A 128 5.62 2.17 5.29
C CYS A 128 7.14 2.04 5.16
N GLY A 129 7.91 2.63 6.08
CA GLY A 129 9.37 2.65 5.94
C GLY A 129 10.11 3.58 6.90
N PRO A 130 11.41 3.82 6.66
CA PRO A 130 12.28 4.55 7.56
C PRO A 130 11.86 6.01 7.76
N ILE A 131 11.78 6.47 9.02
CA ILE A 131 11.34 7.84 9.34
C ILE A 131 12.44 8.89 9.15
N ASN A 132 13.67 8.54 9.52
CA ASN A 132 14.81 9.43 9.49
C ASN A 132 15.47 9.33 8.10
N SER A 133 14.70 9.73 7.09
CA SER A 133 15.03 9.54 5.68
C SER A 133 14.43 10.65 4.81
N VAL A 134 14.87 10.73 3.56
CA VAL A 134 14.17 11.50 2.53
C VAL A 134 13.37 10.51 1.68
N LEU A 135 12.07 10.39 2.00
CA LEU A 135 11.11 9.51 1.32
C LEU A 135 11.60 8.04 1.21
N GLY A 136 12.26 7.54 2.27
CA GLY A 136 12.79 6.17 2.37
C GLY A 136 14.26 6.03 1.97
N ARG A 137 14.91 7.09 1.49
CA ARG A 137 16.33 7.09 1.09
C ARG A 137 17.21 7.75 2.14
N ALA A 138 18.47 7.33 2.21
CA ALA A 138 19.45 7.97 3.07
C ALA A 138 19.53 9.48 2.79
N VAL A 139 19.63 10.28 3.86
CA VAL A 139 19.51 11.73 3.79
C VAL A 139 20.64 12.35 2.96
N GLU A 140 21.90 12.04 3.31
CA GLU A 140 23.07 12.73 2.76
C GLU A 140 23.15 12.66 1.22
N PRO A 141 23.02 11.49 0.57
CA PRO A 141 23.11 11.43 -0.89
C PRO A 141 22.01 12.20 -1.62
N ILE A 142 20.81 12.30 -1.03
CA ILE A 142 19.70 13.06 -1.61
C ILE A 142 19.96 14.56 -1.50
N VAL A 143 20.38 15.02 -0.32
CA VAL A 143 20.75 16.43 -0.09
C VAL A 143 21.88 16.85 -1.02
N GLN A 144 22.93 16.04 -1.13
CA GLN A 144 24.05 16.34 -2.03
C GLN A 144 23.64 16.37 -3.50
N ARG A 145 22.70 15.52 -3.93
CA ARG A 145 22.14 15.62 -5.30
C ARG A 145 21.43 16.96 -5.51
N PHE A 146 20.63 17.43 -4.56
CA PHE A 146 19.95 18.72 -4.70
C PHE A 146 20.91 19.91 -4.71
N ILE A 147 22.00 19.84 -3.95
CA ILE A 147 23.03 20.88 -3.91
C ILE A 147 23.88 20.88 -5.18
N SER A 148 24.36 19.71 -5.62
CA SER A 148 25.35 19.59 -6.70
C SER A 148 24.75 19.44 -8.09
N ASN A 149 23.47 19.06 -8.19
CA ASN A 149 22.81 18.60 -9.42
C ASN A 149 23.49 17.40 -10.11
N LEU A 150 24.43 16.73 -9.44
CA LEU A 150 25.12 15.56 -9.98
C LEU A 150 24.38 14.25 -9.66
N PRO A 151 24.56 13.20 -10.48
CA PRO A 151 24.06 11.87 -10.17
C PRO A 151 24.62 11.34 -8.84
N ALA A 152 23.78 10.66 -8.06
CA ALA A 152 24.17 10.01 -6.83
C ALA A 152 23.40 8.69 -6.65
N SER A 153 23.99 7.77 -5.89
CA SER A 153 23.30 6.55 -5.46
C SER A 153 22.36 6.88 -4.30
N PHE A 154 21.15 6.31 -4.29
CA PHE A 154 20.17 6.50 -3.22
C PHE A 154 19.95 5.19 -2.45
N PRO A 155 20.84 4.85 -1.50
CA PRO A 155 20.63 3.70 -0.64
C PRO A 155 19.35 3.89 0.17
N VAL A 156 18.67 2.78 0.48
CA VAL A 156 17.52 2.78 1.39
C VAL A 156 18.02 3.15 2.79
N ALA A 157 17.31 4.04 3.47
CA ALA A 157 17.63 4.40 4.84
C ALA A 157 17.41 3.21 5.80
N THR A 158 18.18 3.15 6.87
CA THR A 158 18.03 2.14 7.94
C THR A 158 17.50 2.79 9.22
N GLY A 159 17.04 1.99 10.18
CA GLY A 159 16.65 2.45 11.50
C GLY A 159 15.15 2.33 11.74
N GLU A 160 14.61 3.24 12.57
CA GLU A 160 13.20 3.25 12.94
C GLU A 160 12.29 3.38 11.72
N VAL A 161 11.28 2.52 11.67
CA VAL A 161 10.28 2.46 10.60
C VAL A 161 8.90 2.77 11.16
N ARG A 162 8.02 3.31 10.32
CA ARG A 162 6.60 3.49 10.63
C ARG A 162 5.73 2.78 9.61
N LEU A 163 4.58 2.29 10.07
CA LEU A 163 3.51 1.75 9.24
C LEU A 163 2.45 2.81 9.08
N ARG A 164 2.08 3.10 7.83
CA ARG A 164 1.06 4.09 7.50
C ARG A 164 0.02 3.52 6.55
N GLY A 165 -1.22 3.95 6.73
CA GLY A 165 -2.35 3.50 5.93
C GLY A 165 -3.67 4.11 6.41
N ALA A 166 -4.78 3.45 6.10
CA ALA A 166 -6.10 3.82 6.59
C ALA A 166 -6.90 2.55 6.93
N VAL A 167 -7.71 2.63 7.98
CA VAL A 167 -8.76 1.67 8.30
C VAL A 167 -10.09 2.26 7.85
N ILE A 168 -10.84 1.48 7.09
CA ILE A 168 -12.10 1.92 6.48
C ILE A 168 -13.15 0.87 6.83
N GLU A 169 -14.26 1.33 7.39
CA GLU A 169 -15.45 0.50 7.59
C GLU A 169 -16.40 0.71 6.41
N ILE A 170 -16.91 -0.38 5.83
CA ILE A 170 -17.74 -0.34 4.64
C ILE A 170 -19.00 -1.16 4.89
N GLU A 171 -20.17 -0.61 4.53
CA GLU A 171 -21.42 -1.34 4.50
C GLU A 171 -21.48 -2.23 3.26
N GLU A 172 -21.58 -3.54 3.46
CA GLU A 172 -21.44 -4.55 2.40
C GLU A 172 -22.50 -4.45 1.30
N VAL A 173 -23.75 -4.14 1.67
CA VAL A 173 -24.88 -4.12 0.73
C VAL A 173 -24.80 -2.93 -0.23
N THR A 174 -24.53 -1.73 0.30
CA THR A 174 -24.50 -0.51 -0.53
C THR A 174 -23.11 -0.19 -1.07
N GLY A 175 -22.06 -0.75 -0.46
CA GLY A 175 -20.67 -0.42 -0.75
C GLY A 175 -20.23 0.93 -0.18
N ARG A 176 -21.04 1.63 0.61
CA ARG A 176 -20.70 2.94 1.18
C ARG A 176 -19.73 2.80 2.35
N ALA A 177 -18.77 3.72 2.43
CA ALA A 177 -17.95 3.85 3.62
C ALA A 177 -18.77 4.42 4.78
N LEU A 178 -18.58 3.85 5.97
CA LEU A 178 -19.17 4.27 7.23
C LEU A 178 -18.18 5.10 8.05
N SER A 179 -16.90 4.74 8.01
CA SER A 179 -15.83 5.46 8.69
C SER A 179 -14.50 5.32 7.95
N ILE A 180 -13.61 6.29 8.14
CA ILE A 180 -12.20 6.23 7.74
C ILE A 180 -11.34 6.82 8.85
N VAL A 181 -10.27 6.12 9.23
CA VAL A 181 -9.29 6.57 10.22
C VAL A 181 -7.89 6.29 9.67
N ARG A 182 -7.01 7.28 9.69
CA ARG A 182 -5.60 7.07 9.33
C ARG A 182 -4.88 6.22 10.36
N VAL A 183 -3.96 5.39 9.88
CA VAL A 183 -3.02 4.64 10.69
C VAL A 183 -1.65 5.29 10.53
N ASP A 184 -1.01 5.61 11.65
CA ASP A 184 0.40 5.99 11.70
C ASP A 184 1.02 5.41 12.96
N GLU A 185 1.64 4.24 12.84
CA GLU A 185 2.13 3.43 13.96
C GLU A 185 3.62 3.16 13.85
N ALA A 186 4.27 2.90 14.98
CA ALA A 186 5.64 2.38 14.96
C ALA A 186 5.65 1.01 14.25
N GLY A 187 6.51 0.85 13.26
CA GLY A 187 6.67 -0.44 12.60
C GLY A 187 7.37 -1.41 13.53
N VAL A 188 6.92 -2.67 13.57
CA VAL A 188 7.55 -3.71 14.37
C VAL A 188 8.94 -3.97 13.79
N THR A 189 9.98 -3.48 14.45
CA THR A 189 11.32 -4.00 14.23
C THR A 189 11.29 -5.44 14.72
N ALA A 190 11.74 -6.39 13.89
CA ALA A 190 11.95 -7.75 14.36
C ALA A 190 12.87 -7.65 15.59
N THR A 191 12.29 -7.79 16.79
CA THR A 191 13.08 -8.00 17.99
C THR A 191 13.91 -9.23 17.69
N ASN A 192 15.23 -9.11 17.82
CA ASN A 192 16.12 -10.26 17.83
C ASN A 192 15.58 -11.23 18.88
N THR A 193 14.88 -12.27 18.43
CA THR A 193 14.39 -13.40 19.25
C THR A 193 15.53 -14.27 19.77
N ALA A 194 16.77 -13.79 19.70
CA ALA A 194 17.97 -14.46 20.23
C ALA A 194 18.16 -14.28 21.75
N ALA A 195 17.43 -13.38 22.43
CA ALA A 195 17.63 -13.11 23.86
C ALA A 195 16.68 -13.89 24.80
N ALA A 196 15.74 -14.68 24.27
CA ALA A 196 14.75 -15.40 25.09
C ALA A 196 15.03 -16.92 25.25
N GLN A 197 16.15 -17.43 24.74
CA GLN A 197 16.53 -18.86 24.86
C GLN A 197 17.73 -19.13 25.78
N SER A 198 18.31 -18.14 26.45
CA SER A 198 19.49 -18.34 27.30
C SER A 198 19.21 -18.37 28.82
N THR A 199 17.96 -18.50 29.26
CA THR A 199 17.61 -18.59 30.70
C THR A 199 16.79 -19.82 31.09
N MET A 200 16.72 -20.85 30.23
CA MET A 200 16.21 -22.18 30.59
C MET A 200 17.26 -23.25 30.24
N GLY A 201 18.34 -23.29 31.02
CA GLY A 201 19.42 -24.25 30.81
C GLY A 201 20.39 -24.30 31.98
N ALA A 202 19.88 -24.33 33.21
CA ALA A 202 20.73 -24.43 34.39
C ALA A 202 20.06 -25.15 35.58
N GLU A 203 19.31 -26.23 35.37
CA GLU A 203 18.98 -27.19 36.44
C GLU A 203 18.82 -28.59 35.84
N ASN A 204 19.88 -29.41 35.92
CA ASN A 204 19.83 -30.86 36.10
C ASN A 204 21.26 -31.42 36.19
N GLU A 205 21.90 -31.23 37.35
CA GLU A 205 23.01 -32.09 37.75
C GLU A 205 22.47 -33.40 38.30
N CYS A 206 22.55 -34.42 37.44
CA CYS A 206 22.97 -35.79 37.71
C CYS A 206 22.89 -36.29 39.17
N ASN A 207 21.98 -37.21 39.43
CA ASN A 207 22.17 -38.18 40.52
C ASN A 207 21.80 -39.60 40.07
N THR A 208 22.65 -40.51 40.54
CA THR A 208 22.52 -41.98 40.61
C THR A 208 22.51 -42.76 39.31
N ASP A 209 23.67 -43.32 38.98
CA ASP A 209 23.75 -44.72 38.57
C ASP A 209 24.69 -45.51 39.49
N GLN A 210 24.30 -46.75 39.70
CA GLN A 210 24.64 -47.62 40.82
C GLN A 210 25.95 -48.42 40.66
N LEU A 211 26.50 -48.84 41.81
CA LEU A 211 27.13 -50.15 42.10
C LEU A 211 28.31 -50.65 41.24
N SER A 212 29.51 -50.66 41.85
CA SER A 212 30.37 -51.86 41.97
C SER A 212 31.63 -51.57 42.81
N GLY A 213 31.90 -52.40 43.83
CA GLY A 213 33.14 -52.40 44.62
C GLY A 213 32.96 -52.08 46.09
#